data_AF-A0A2A8V2S4-F1
#
_entry.id   AF-A0A2A8V2S4-F1
#
_cell.length_a   1.000
_cell.length_b   1.000
_cell.length_c   1.000
_cell.angle_alpha   90.00
_cell.angle_beta   90.00
_cell.angle_gamma   90.00
#
_symmetry.space_group_name_H-M   'P 1'
#
loop_
_entity.id
_entity.type
_entity.pdbx_description
1 polymer ?
#
loop_
_entity_poly.entity_id
_entity_poly.type
_entity_poly.pdbx_seq_one_letter_code
_entity_poly.pdbx_strand_id
1 'polypeptide(L)'
;MAKKYSSKINKIRTFALSLVFIGFIIMYVGIYFREHPWVMTIFMLLGFLGIIGSTVVYFWIGMLSTKAVQVTCPNCGKVTKVLGRVDMCMYCNEPLTLDKNLEGEEFDEDYNKKKR
;
A
#
# COMPACT_ATOMS: atom_id res chain seq x y z
N MET A 1 -24.93 -4.27 -2.15
CA MET A 1 -23.67 -5.06 -2.13
C MET A 1 -22.59 -4.13 -1.60
N ALA A 2 -22.17 -4.31 -0.35
CA ALA A 2 -21.10 -3.50 0.24
C ALA A 2 -19.86 -3.58 -0.66
N LYS A 3 -19.42 -2.45 -1.20
CA LYS A 3 -18.15 -2.37 -1.94
C LYS A 3 -17.09 -3.02 -1.06
N LYS A 4 -16.47 -4.08 -1.56
CA LYS A 4 -15.38 -4.79 -0.88
C LYS A 4 -14.14 -3.91 -0.93
N TYR A 5 -14.15 -2.86 -0.10
CA TYR A 5 -13.02 -1.98 0.08
C TYR A 5 -11.91 -2.80 0.76
N SER A 6 -10.72 -2.75 0.17
CA SER A 6 -9.52 -3.41 0.71
C SER A 6 -8.72 -2.37 1.47
N SER A 7 -8.14 -2.73 2.63
CA SER A 7 -7.37 -1.78 3.43
C SER A 7 -6.30 -1.08 2.57
N LYS A 8 -6.17 0.24 2.73
CA LYS A 8 -5.22 1.07 1.95
C LYS A 8 -3.80 0.49 2.03
N ILE A 9 -3.43 -0.01 3.21
CA ILE A 9 -2.14 -0.65 3.47
C ILE A 9 -1.93 -1.87 2.55
N ASN A 10 -2.94 -2.73 2.42
CA ASN A 10 -2.83 -3.93 1.58
C ASN A 10 -2.68 -3.55 0.11
N LYS A 11 -3.42 -2.53 -0.37
CA LYS A 11 -3.37 -2.08 -1.76
C LYS A 11 -2.00 -1.50 -2.13
N ILE A 12 -1.42 -0.69 -1.24
CA ILE A 12 -0.09 -0.08 -1.48
C ILE A 12 1.01 -1.15 -1.38
N ARG A 13 0.89 -2.12 -0.47
CA ARG A 13 1.83 -3.25 -0.40
C ARG A 13 1.87 -4.06 -1.69
N THR A 14 0.70 -4.38 -2.26
CA THR A 14 0.63 -5.11 -3.53
C THR A 14 1.19 -4.30 -4.68
N PHE A 15 0.99 -2.98 -4.68
CA PHE A 15 1.60 -2.08 -5.66
C PHE A 15 3.13 -2.08 -5.59
N ALA A 16 3.71 -1.95 -4.39
CA ALA A 16 5.16 -2.01 -4.19
C ALA A 16 5.75 -3.35 -4.68
N LEU A 17 5.08 -4.46 -4.35
CA LEU A 17 5.48 -5.79 -4.80
C LEU A 17 5.46 -5.91 -6.33
N SER A 18 4.43 -5.37 -7.00
CA SER A 18 4.34 -5.40 -8.46
C SER A 18 5.48 -4.65 -9.16
N LEU A 19 5.97 -3.57 -8.54
CA LEU A 19 7.04 -2.73 -9.08
C LEU A 19 8.39 -3.47 -9.09
N VAL A 20 8.62 -4.34 -8.11
CA VAL A 20 9.78 -5.26 -8.07
C VAL A 20 9.73 -6.23 -9.24
N PHE A 21 8.57 -6.86 -9.49
CA PHE A 21 8.41 -7.79 -10.61
C PHE A 21 8.66 -7.13 -11.96
N ILE A 22 8.16 -5.91 -12.14
CA ILE A 22 8.43 -5.11 -13.35
C ILE A 22 9.93 -4.85 -13.50
N GLY A 23 10.62 -4.50 -12.41
CA GLY A 23 12.08 -4.33 -12.40
C GLY A 23 12.82 -5.58 -12.88
N PHE A 24 12.45 -6.76 -12.38
CA PHE A 24 13.06 -8.03 -12.81
C PHE A 24 12.78 -8.36 -14.29
N ILE A 25 11.57 -8.09 -14.78
CA ILE A 25 11.23 -8.30 -16.19
C ILE A 25 12.10 -7.39 -17.08
N ILE A 26 12.24 -6.11 -16.73
CA ILE A 26 13.09 -5.15 -17.45
C ILE A 26 14.54 -5.62 -17.47
N MET A 27 15.07 -6.12 -16.34
CA MET A 27 16.43 -6.67 -16.28
C MET A 27 16.59 -7.90 -17.18
N TYR A 28 15.61 -8.81 -17.19
CA TYR A 28 15.66 -10.02 -18.01
C TYR A 28 15.62 -9.70 -19.50
N VAL A 29 14.78 -8.74 -19.91
CA VAL A 29 14.75 -8.22 -21.30
C VAL A 29 16.09 -7.59 -21.67
N GLY A 30 16.74 -6.86 -20.75
CA GLY A 30 18.08 -6.31 -20.97
C GLY A 30 19.15 -7.36 -21.28
N ILE A 31 19.04 -8.57 -20.73
CA ILE A 31 19.96 -9.69 -20.98
C ILE A 31 19.75 -10.31 -22.38
N TYR A 32 18.59 -10.10 -23.01
CA TYR A 32 18.37 -10.53 -24.39
C TYR A 32 19.20 -9.70 -25.38
N PHE A 33 19.38 -8.40 -25.11
CA PHE A 33 20.16 -7.47 -25.94
C PHE A 33 21.66 -7.45 -25.60
N ARG A 34 22.24 -8.61 -25.28
CA ARG A 34 23.64 -8.77 -24.87
C ARG A 34 24.66 -8.34 -25.94
N GLU A 35 24.28 -8.29 -27.22
CA GLU A 35 25.15 -7.83 -28.32
C GLU A 35 25.43 -6.33 -28.29
N HIS A 36 24.57 -5.54 -27.64
CA HIS A 36 24.72 -4.10 -27.51
C HIS A 36 24.93 -3.71 -26.03
N PRO A 37 26.18 -3.60 -25.56
CA PRO A 37 26.48 -3.35 -24.15
C PRO A 37 25.85 -2.06 -23.62
N TRP A 38 25.70 -1.03 -24.45
CA TRP A 38 25.03 0.22 -24.08
C TRP A 38 23.55 0.03 -23.74
N VAL A 39 22.83 -0.75 -24.54
CA VAL A 39 21.40 -1.04 -24.33
C VAL A 39 21.24 -1.89 -23.07
N MET A 40 22.07 -2.93 -22.93
CA MET A 40 22.09 -3.79 -21.75
C MET A 40 22.28 -2.99 -20.45
N THR A 41 23.25 -2.06 -20.40
CA THR A 41 23.52 -1.25 -19.20
C THR A 41 22.34 -0.35 -18.85
N ILE A 42 21.70 0.28 -19.82
CA ILE A 42 20.52 1.14 -19.57
C ILE A 42 19.38 0.32 -18.96
N PHE A 43 19.05 -0.83 -19.54
CA PHE A 43 17.98 -1.71 -19.02
C PHE A 43 18.30 -2.25 -17.61
N MET A 44 19.55 -2.59 -17.32
CA MET A 44 19.96 -2.98 -15.97
C MET A 44 19.84 -1.84 -14.95
N LEU A 45 20.29 -0.63 -15.31
CA LEU A 45 20.15 0.56 -14.47
C LEU A 45 18.69 0.90 -14.20
N LEU A 46 17.84 0.79 -15.22
CA LEU A 46 16.41 1.09 -15.12
C LEU A 46 15.69 0.05 -14.23
N GLY A 47 16.02 -1.23 -14.38
CA GLY A 47 15.53 -2.28 -13.49
C GLY A 47 15.99 -2.11 -12.04
N PHE A 48 17.25 -1.74 -11.83
CA PHE A 48 17.81 -1.44 -10.51
C PHE A 48 17.13 -0.23 -9.86
N LEU A 49 16.90 0.85 -10.62
CA LEU A 49 16.12 1.99 -10.17
C LEU A 49 14.68 1.60 -9.80
N GLY A 50 14.07 0.66 -10.53
CA GLY A 50 12.76 0.09 -10.18
C GLY A 50 12.76 -0.60 -8.82
N ILE A 51 13.79 -1.41 -8.52
CA ILE A 51 13.93 -2.09 -7.23
C ILE A 51 14.17 -1.07 -6.10
N ILE A 52 15.03 -0.07 -6.31
CA ILE A 52 15.24 1.01 -5.33
C ILE A 52 13.92 1.75 -5.07
N GLY A 53 13.21 2.15 -6.13
CA GLY A 53 11.92 2.82 -6.02
C GLY A 53 10.90 2.01 -5.22
N SER A 54 10.85 0.70 -5.45
CA SER A 54 9.97 -0.20 -4.68
C SER A 54 10.31 -0.21 -3.18
N THR A 55 11.60 -0.17 -2.84
CA THR A 55 12.08 -0.15 -1.46
C THR A 55 11.70 1.15 -0.77
N VAL A 56 11.81 2.28 -1.48
CA VAL A 56 11.39 3.60 -0.96
C VAL A 56 9.89 3.63 -0.68
N VAL A 57 9.07 3.14 -1.60
CA VAL A 57 7.61 3.05 -1.41
C VAL A 57 7.29 2.16 -0.21
N TYR A 58 7.96 1.00 -0.09
CA TYR A 58 7.79 0.10 1.05
C TYR A 58 8.20 0.75 2.37
N PHE A 59 9.32 1.49 2.37
CA PHE A 59 9.81 2.21 3.54
C PHE A 59 8.84 3.31 4.00
N TRP A 60 8.27 4.08 3.06
CA TRP A 60 7.23 5.07 3.37
C TRP A 60 5.98 4.44 3.99
N ILE A 61 5.54 3.27 3.52
CA ILE A 61 4.42 2.53 4.14
C ILE A 61 4.81 2.05 5.55
N GLY A 62 6.03 1.55 5.73
CA GLY A 62 6.56 1.17 7.03
C GLY A 62 6.49 2.33 8.03
N MET A 63 6.89 3.53 7.59
CA MET A 63 6.78 4.76 8.39
C MET A 63 5.32 5.17 8.65
N LEU A 64 4.40 5.01 7.69
CA LEU A 64 2.97 5.25 7.91
C LEU A 64 2.37 4.25 8.94
N SER A 65 2.80 3.00 8.90
CA SER A 65 2.34 1.94 9.80
C SER A 65 2.80 2.13 11.26
N THR A 66 3.89 2.86 11.51
CA THR A 66 4.34 3.17 12.88
C THR A 66 3.60 4.37 13.49
N LYS A 67 2.95 5.21 12.68
CA LYS A 67 2.17 6.38 13.13
C LYS A 67 0.69 6.06 13.39
N ALA A 68 0.22 4.89 12.95
CA ALA A 68 -1.18 4.50 13.09
C ALA A 68 -1.55 4.16 14.54
N VAL A 69 -2.72 4.63 14.99
CA VAL A 69 -3.25 4.35 16.33
C VAL A 69 -3.71 2.90 16.38
N GLN A 70 -3.30 2.19 17.44
CA GLN A 70 -3.69 0.81 17.70
C GLN A 70 -5.00 0.79 18.48
N VAL A 71 -6.03 0.15 17.92
CA VAL A 71 -7.32 -0.03 18.57
C VAL A 71 -7.75 -1.49 18.50
N THR A 72 -8.45 -1.95 19.54
CA THR A 72 -8.99 -3.31 19.58
C THR A 72 -10.32 -3.32 18.84
N CYS A 73 -10.44 -4.17 17.82
CA CYS A 73 -11.70 -4.29 17.08
C CYS A 73 -12.78 -4.93 17.97
N PRO A 74 -13.98 -4.33 18.09
CA PRO A 74 -15.05 -4.86 18.93
C PRO A 74 -15.66 -6.17 18.40
N ASN A 75 -15.55 -6.44 17.08
CA ASN A 75 -16.07 -7.67 16.48
C ASN A 75 -15.08 -8.84 16.61
N CYS A 76 -13.81 -8.66 16.22
CA CYS A 76 -12.84 -9.76 16.20
C CYS A 76 -11.88 -9.81 17.41
N GLY A 77 -11.91 -8.82 18.30
CA GLY A 77 -11.04 -8.75 19.49
C GLY A 77 -9.54 -8.57 19.19
N LYS A 78 -9.15 -8.48 17.91
CA LYS A 78 -7.76 -8.32 17.49
C LYS A 78 -7.36 -6.86 17.48
N VAL A 79 -6.11 -6.59 17.84
CA VAL A 79 -5.51 -5.26 17.73
C VAL A 79 -5.31 -4.94 16.25
N THR A 80 -5.97 -3.90 15.77
CA THR A 80 -5.84 -3.38 14.41
C THR A 80 -5.29 -1.96 14.46
N LYS A 81 -4.44 -1.63 13.49
CA LYS A 81 -3.95 -0.27 13.29
C LYS A 81 -4.91 0.45 12.36
N VAL A 82 -5.36 1.64 12.74
CA VAL A 82 -6.29 2.48 11.96
C VAL A 82 -5.52 3.67 11.38
N LEU A 83 -5.62 3.86 10.06
CA LEU A 83 -4.96 4.94 9.34
C LEU A 83 -5.95 6.07 9.00
N GLY A 84 -5.96 7.14 9.80
CA GLY A 84 -6.87 8.29 9.62
C GLY A 84 -8.05 8.28 10.61
N ARG A 85 -9.16 8.92 10.23
CA ARG A 85 -10.42 8.95 11.02
C ARG A 85 -11.29 7.72 10.80
N VAL A 86 -11.22 7.15 9.60
CA VAL A 86 -12.02 5.98 9.18
C VAL A 86 -11.12 5.00 8.46
N ASP A 87 -11.08 3.75 8.91
CA ASP A 87 -10.34 2.66 8.26
C ASP A 87 -11.05 1.33 8.51
N MET A 88 -10.68 0.30 7.78
CA MET A 88 -11.25 -1.04 7.98
C MET A 88 -10.33 -1.89 8.84
N CYS A 89 -10.89 -2.76 9.68
CA CYS A 89 -10.10 -3.74 10.42
C CYS A 89 -9.33 -4.63 9.44
N MET A 90 -8.02 -4.81 9.66
CA MET A 90 -7.16 -5.58 8.76
C MET A 90 -7.51 -7.08 8.71
N TYR A 91 -8.24 -7.59 9.71
CA TYR A 91 -8.57 -9.01 9.86
C TYR A 91 -10.00 -9.33 9.42
N CYS A 92 -10.99 -8.61 9.94
CA CYS A 92 -12.41 -8.87 9.65
C CYS A 92 -13.01 -7.92 8.61
N ASN A 93 -12.27 -6.89 8.16
CA ASN A 93 -12.77 -5.84 7.26
C ASN A 93 -14.01 -5.10 7.81
N GLU A 94 -14.20 -5.10 9.14
CA GLU A 94 -15.21 -4.27 9.81
C GLU A 94 -14.87 -2.80 9.61
N PRO A 95 -15.82 -1.94 9.20
CA PRO A 95 -15.60 -0.50 9.19
C PRO A 95 -15.38 0.00 10.62
N LEU A 96 -14.24 0.62 10.88
CA LEU A 96 -13.91 1.26 12.15
C LEU A 96 -13.86 2.77 11.97
N THR A 97 -14.60 3.48 12.83
CA THR A 97 -14.54 4.93 12.97
C THR A 97 -13.87 5.26 14.31
N LEU A 98 -12.95 6.23 14.30
CA LEU A 98 -12.36 6.78 15.53
C LEU A 98 -13.12 8.02 16.03
N ASP A 99 -14.01 8.57 15.21
CA ASP A 99 -14.71 9.83 15.44
C ASP A 99 -16.16 9.55 15.84
N LYS A 100 -16.56 10.04 17.03
CA LYS A 100 -17.92 9.88 17.55
C LYS A 100 -18.99 10.57 16.68
N ASN A 101 -18.58 11.55 15.89
CA ASN A 101 -19.49 12.28 15.00
C ASN A 101 -19.92 11.46 13.78
N LEU A 102 -19.24 10.34 13.50
CA LEU A 102 -19.49 9.44 12.37
C LEU A 102 -20.21 8.15 12.80
N GLU A 103 -20.70 8.07 14.06
CA GLU A 103 -21.48 6.93 14.55
C GLU A 103 -22.87 6.90 13.88
N GLY A 104 -23.07 5.95 12.97
CA GLY A 104 -24.35 5.74 12.26
C GLY A 104 -24.35 6.18 10.79
N GLU A 105 -23.27 6.79 10.29
CA GLU A 105 -23.11 7.10 8.87
C GLU A 105 -22.55 5.89 8.10
N GLU A 106 -22.90 5.76 6.82
CA GLU A 106 -22.32 4.72 5.97
C GLU A 106 -20.80 4.94 5.82
N PHE A 107 -20.03 3.86 5.89
CA PHE A 107 -18.58 3.91 5.77
C PHE A 107 -18.15 4.54 4.43
N ASP A 108 -17.51 5.70 4.50
CA ASP A 108 -16.87 6.35 3.35
C ASP A 108 -15.40 6.65 3.63
N GLU A 109 -14.53 6.28 2.69
CA GLU A 109 -13.11 6.60 2.76
C GLU A 109 -12.84 8.11 2.58
N ASP A 110 -13.80 8.85 2.02
CA ASP A 110 -13.71 10.29 1.72
C ASP A 110 -13.70 11.17 2.98
N TYR A 111 -14.25 10.70 4.10
CA TYR A 111 -14.20 11.39 5.41
C TYR A 111 -12.75 11.61 5.93
N ASN A 112 -11.77 10.92 5.36
CA ASN A 112 -10.35 11.14 5.64
C ASN A 112 -9.74 12.32 4.86
N LYS A 113 -10.44 12.88 3.85
CA LYS A 113 -9.97 14.05 3.13
C LYS A 113 -10.15 15.29 4.01
N LYS A 114 -9.07 16.04 4.21
CA LYS A 114 -9.13 17.35 4.86
C LYS A 114 -10.05 18.25 4.01
N LYS A 115 -11.17 18.71 4.55
CA LYS A 115 -11.91 19.85 3.97
C LYS A 115 -10.90 21.00 3.83
N ARG A 116 -10.73 21.46 2.58
CA ARG A 116 -9.85 22.56 2.23
C ARG A 116 -10.41 23.87 2.74
#